data_AF-U7QS61-F1
#
_entry.id   AF-U7QS61-F1
#
_cell.length_a   1.000
_cell.length_b   1.000
_cell.length_c   1.000
_cell.angle_alpha   90.00
_cell.angle_beta   90.00
_cell.angle_gamma   90.00
#
_symmetry.space_group_name_H-M   'P 1'
#
loop_
_entity.id
_entity.type
_entity.pdbx_description
1 polymer ?
#
loop_
_entity_poly.entity_id
_entity_poly.type
_entity_poly.pdbx_seq_one_letter_code
_entity_poly.pdbx_strand_id
1 'polypeptide(L)' 'MTSNPTLKQVQELILKLPITEQIILFEDLEERLETVVMMNLAETGFQEWNEPEEDIYNVES' A
#
# COMPACT_ATOMS: atom_id res chain seq x y z
N MET A 1 -14.43 22.41 8.30
CA MET A 1 -13.69 21.15 8.22
C MET A 1 -14.50 20.20 7.35
N THR A 2 -13.94 19.71 6.24
CA THR A 2 -14.64 18.74 5.38
C THR A 2 -14.44 17.35 5.95
N SER A 3 -15.52 16.72 6.39
CA SER A 3 -15.50 15.33 6.84
C SER A 3 -15.10 14.42 5.68
N ASN A 4 -14.27 13.42 5.95
CA ASN A 4 -13.91 12.42 4.94
C ASN A 4 -15.16 11.65 4.50
N PRO A 5 -15.30 11.35 3.20
CA PRO A 5 -16.43 10.56 2.70
C PRO A 5 -16.38 9.15 3.28
N THR A 6 -17.55 8.61 3.58
CA THR A 6 -17.72 7.19 3.94
C THR A 6 -17.45 6.29 2.74
N LEU A 7 -17.12 5.01 2.99
CA LEU A 7 -16.89 4.04 1.90
C LEU A 7 -18.05 3.99 0.90
N LYS A 8 -19.30 4.00 1.40
CA LYS A 8 -20.49 4.00 0.56
C LYS A 8 -20.56 5.23 -0.34
N GLN A 9 -20.23 6.40 0.19
CA GLN A 9 -20.17 7.63 -0.61
C GLN A 9 -19.06 7.57 -1.66
N VAL A 10 -17.90 7.00 -1.34
CA VAL A 10 -16.82 6.79 -2.33
C VAL A 10 -17.27 5.86 -3.44
N GLN A 11 -17.92 4.74 -3.11
CA GLN A 11 -18.46 3.80 -4.11
C GLN A 11 -19.49 4.48 -5.02
N GLU A 12 -20.41 5.26 -4.45
CA GLU A 12 -21.40 6.02 -5.22
C GLU A 12 -20.76 7.08 -6.13
N LEU A 13 -19.64 7.68 -5.72
CA LEU A 13 -18.91 8.64 -6.56
C LEU A 13 -18.20 7.96 -7.72
N ILE A 14 -17.57 6.80 -7.50
CA ILE A 14 -16.90 6.02 -8.55
C ILE A 14 -17.92 5.59 -9.62
N LEU A 15 -19.09 5.10 -9.21
CA LEU A 15 -20.15 4.65 -10.13
C LEU A 15 -20.77 5.78 -10.97
N LYS A 16 -20.56 7.04 -10.57
CA LYS A 16 -21.01 8.22 -11.34
C LYS A 16 -20.01 8.66 -12.40
N LEU A 17 -18.77 8.17 -12.35
CA LEU A 17 -17.77 8.49 -13.36
C LEU A 17 -18.14 7.85 -14.71
N PRO A 18 -17.75 8.45 -15.84
CA PRO A 18 -17.77 7.78 -17.13
C PRO A 18 -17.02 6.44 -17.07
N ILE A 19 -17.49 5.45 -17.84
CA ILE A 19 -16.87 4.11 -17.85
C ILE A 19 -15.37 4.17 -18.13
N THR A 20 -14.92 5.03 -19.05
CA THR A 20 -13.50 5.20 -19.35
C THR A 20 -12.70 5.68 -18.13
N GLU A 21 -13.25 6.60 -17.34
CA GLU A 21 -12.60 7.10 -16.13
C GLU A 21 -12.60 6.06 -15.00
N GLN A 22 -13.63 5.21 -14.93
CA GLN A 22 -13.64 4.08 -14.00
C GLN A 22 -12.54 3.07 -14.33
N ILE A 23 -12.31 2.80 -15.63
CA ILE A 23 -11.24 1.90 -16.08
C ILE A 23 -9.87 2.47 -15.72
N ILE A 24 -9.61 3.75 -16.01
CA ILE A 24 -8.34 4.40 -15.67
C ILE A 24 -8.10 4.36 -14.15
N LEU A 25 -9.13 4.67 -13.35
CA LEU A 25 -9.03 4.61 -11.90
C LEU A 25 -8.72 3.19 -11.40
N PHE A 26 -9.25 2.16 -12.06
CA PHE A 26 -8.99 0.77 -11.72
C PHE A 26 -7.54 0.39 -12.04
N GLU A 27 -7.03 0.76 -13.21
CA GLU A 27 -5.62 0.55 -13.60
C GLU A 27 -4.65 1.23 -12.61
N ASP A 28 -4.91 2.48 -12.23
CA ASP A 28 -4.10 3.21 -11.25
C ASP A 28 -4.11 2.55 -9.86
N LEU A 29 -5.23 1.92 -9.48
CA LEU A 29 -5.35 1.20 -8.21
C LEU A 29 -4.57 -0.11 -8.22
N GLU A 30 -4.60 -0.85 -9.33
CA GLU A 30 -3.83 -2.08 -9.48
C GLU A 30 -2.33 -1.82 -9.34
N GLU A 31 -1.77 -0.82 -10.03
CA GLU A 31 -0.34 -0.46 -9.93
C GLU A 31 0.10 -0.15 -8.49
N ARG A 32 -0.74 0.61 -7.76
CA ARG A 32 -0.45 0.96 -6.37
C ARG A 32 -0.55 -0.25 -5.46
N LEU A 33 -1.52 -1.14 -5.68
CA LEU A 33 -1.68 -2.37 -4.90
C LEU A 33 -0.47 -3.28 -5.11
N GLU A 34 -0.01 -3.46 -6.35
CA GLU A 34 1.20 -4.24 -6.64
C GLU A 34 2.42 -3.68 -5.90
N THR A 35 2.59 -2.35 -5.92
CA THR A 35 3.68 -1.68 -5.20
C THR A 35 3.60 -1.95 -3.70
N VAL A 36 2.42 -1.79 -3.09
CA VAL A 36 2.22 -2.06 -1.65
C VAL A 36 2.47 -3.53 -1.31
N VAL A 37 2.03 -4.45 -2.16
CA VAL A 37 2.28 -5.88 -1.97
C VAL A 37 3.77 -6.19 -2.01
N MET A 38 4.49 -5.65 -2.99
CA MET A 38 5.95 -5.82 -3.09
C MET A 38 6.68 -5.22 -1.89
N MET A 39 6.25 -4.05 -1.41
CA MET A 39 6.80 -3.44 -0.20
C MET A 39 6.58 -4.32 1.03
N ASN A 40 5.37 -4.85 1.23
CA ASN A 40 5.08 -5.75 2.35
C ASN A 40 5.89 -7.05 2.28
N LEU A 41 6.05 -7.63 1.09
CA LEU A 41 6.90 -8.82 0.89
C LEU A 41 8.36 -8.53 1.23
N ALA A 42 8.89 -7.40 0.76
CA ALA A 42 10.24 -6.95 1.12
C ALA A 42 10.36 -6.77 2.63
N GLU A 43 9.42 -6.07 3.27
CA GLU A 43 9.44 -5.87 4.72
C GLU A 43 9.50 -7.19 5.49
N THR A 44 8.76 -8.22 5.05
CA THR A 44 8.83 -9.55 5.67
C THR A 44 10.16 -10.26 5.45
N GLY A 45 10.80 -10.11 4.28
CA GLY A 45 12.08 -10.73 3.96
C GLY A 45 13.31 -10.04 4.58
N PHE A 46 13.15 -8.82 5.07
CA PHE A 46 14.20 -8.05 5.76
C PHE A 46 13.95 -7.90 7.27
N GLN A 47 12.89 -8.50 7.84
CA GLN A 47 12.72 -8.53 9.30
C GLN A 47 13.89 -9.23 10.00
N GLU A 48 14.48 -10.24 9.35
CA GLU A 48 15.65 -10.98 9.83
C GLU A 48 16.84 -10.02 10.11
N TRP A 49 16.98 -8.92 9.36
CA TRP A 49 18.04 -7.93 9.59
C TRP A 49 17.86 -7.10 10.86
N ASN A 50 16.66 -7.10 11.44
CA ASN A 50 16.39 -6.48 12.73
C ASN A 50 16.66 -7.45 13.90
N GLU A 51 17.03 -8.71 13.64
CA GLU A 51 17.38 -9.64 14.69
C GLU A 51 18.72 -9.26 15.33
N PRO A 52 18.83 -9.25 16.68
CA PRO A 52 20.07 -8.90 17.36
C PRO A 52 21.27 -9.78 17.00
N GLU A 53 21.02 -10.99 16.50
CA GLU A 53 22.03 -11.96 16.04
C GLU A 53 22.64 -11.56 14.68
N GLU A 54 21.91 -10.77 13.88
CA GLU A 54 22.34 -10.26 12.57
C GLU A 54 22.95 -8.84 12.67
N ASP A 55 22.98 -8.25 13.88
CA ASP A 55 23.66 -6.97 14.12
C ASP A 55 25.18 -7.13 14.09
N ILE A 56 25.76 -6.98 12.89
CA ILE A 56 27.21 -7.02 12.66
C ILE A 56 27.99 -5.89 13.34
N TYR A 57 27.31 -4.91 13.95
CA TYR A 57 27.92 -3.86 14.77
C TYR A 57 27.85 -4.18 16.28
N ASN A 58 27.10 -5.21 16.68
CA ASN A 58 27.06 -5.74 18.04
C ASN A 58 28.21 -6.73 18.29
N VAL A 59 29.43 -6.35 17.88
CA VAL A 59 30.66 -7.04 18.28
C VAL A 59 31.08 -6.41 19.61
N GLU A 60 30.97 -7.20 20.69
CA GLU A 60 31.24 -6.83 22.08
C GLU A 60 32.34 -5.75 22.25
N SER A 61 31.99 -4.65 22.92
CA SER A 61 32.96 -3.68 23.48
C SER A 61 33.50 -4.14 24.84
#